data_AF-H0YH60-F1
#
_entry.id   AF-H0YH60-F1
#
_cell.length_a   1.000
_cell.length_b   1.000
_cell.length_c   1.000
_cell.angle_alpha   90.00
_cell.angle_beta   90.00
_cell.angle_gamma   90.00
#
_symmetry.space_group_name_H-M   'P 1'
#
loop_
_entity.id
_entity.type
_entity.pdbx_description
1 polymer ?
#
loop_
_entity_poly.entity_id
_entity_poly.type
_entity_poly.pdbx_seq_one_letter_code
_entity_poly.pdbx_strand_id
1 'polypeptide(L)'
;WKMVLQQKSQIIVMLTQCNEKRRVKCDHYWPFTEEPIAYGDITVEMISEEEQDDWACRHFRINYADEMQDVMHFNYTAWPDHGVPTANAAESILQFVHMVRQQATKSKGPMIIHCR
;
A
#
# COMPACT_ATOMS: atom_id res chain seq x y z
N TRP A 1 -3.52 -7.56 -8.29
CA TRP A 1 -3.52 -8.69 -7.34
C TRP A 1 -2.81 -9.96 -7.82
N LYS A 2 -3.02 -10.48 -9.04
CA LYS A 2 -2.33 -11.71 -9.52
C LYS A 2 -0.81 -11.70 -9.32
N MET A 3 -0.15 -10.58 -9.65
CA MET A 3 1.29 -10.40 -9.41
C MET A 3 1.66 -10.49 -7.93
N VAL A 4 0.86 -9.90 -7.04
CA VAL A 4 1.10 -9.91 -5.58
C VAL A 4 1.12 -11.33 -5.04
N LEU A 5 0.14 -12.14 -5.46
CA LEU A 5 0.02 -13.55 -5.08
C LEU A 5 1.15 -14.41 -5.69
N GLN A 6 1.33 -14.34 -7.02
CA GLN A 6 2.30 -15.17 -7.74
C GLN A 6 3.75 -14.93 -7.29
N GLN A 7 4.10 -13.67 -7.00
CA GLN A 7 5.43 -13.31 -6.52
C GLN A 7 5.59 -13.48 -5.00
N LYS A 8 4.54 -13.92 -4.29
CA LYS A 8 4.53 -14.03 -2.83
C LYS A 8 4.93 -12.72 -2.14
N SER A 9 4.50 -11.59 -2.71
CA SER A 9 4.82 -10.26 -2.19
C SER A 9 3.93 -9.94 -0.99
N GLN A 10 4.57 -9.72 0.16
CA GLN A 10 3.87 -9.40 1.41
C GLN A 10 3.82 -7.89 1.69
N ILE A 11 4.44 -7.06 0.84
CA ILE A 11 4.50 -5.61 1.04
C ILE A 11 4.21 -4.89 -0.27
N ILE A 12 3.25 -3.99 -0.22
CA ILE A 12 2.97 -3.00 -1.26
C ILE A 12 3.23 -1.61 -0.68
N VAL A 13 4.03 -0.80 -1.38
CA VAL A 13 4.26 0.61 -1.08
C VAL A 13 3.64 1.44 -2.21
N MET A 14 2.72 2.32 -1.85
CA MET A 14 2.04 3.25 -2.74
C MET A 14 2.49 4.67 -2.38
N LEU A 15 2.98 5.43 -3.36
CA LEU A 15 3.57 6.76 -3.17
C LEU A 15 2.76 7.86 -3.87
N THR A 16 1.44 7.69 -3.99
CA THR A 16 0.54 8.67 -4.62
C THR A 16 -0.87 8.53 -4.06
N GLN A 17 -1.66 9.60 -4.04
CA GLN A 17 -3.08 9.50 -3.72
C GLN A 17 -3.86 9.00 -4.95
N CYS A 18 -5.03 8.35 -4.76
CA CYS A 18 -5.87 7.95 -5.90
C CYS A 18 -6.37 9.15 -6.72
N ASN A 19 -6.58 10.30 -6.07
CA ASN A 19 -7.02 11.54 -6.70
C ASN A 19 -6.15 12.71 -6.24
N GLU A 20 -5.54 13.42 -7.18
CA GLU A 20 -4.84 14.69 -6.90
C GLU A 20 -5.38 15.76 -7.84
N LYS A 21 -5.78 16.91 -7.29
CA LYS A 21 -6.27 18.07 -8.08
C LYS A 21 -7.31 17.70 -9.15
N ARG A 22 -8.26 16.82 -8.79
CA ARG A 22 -9.34 16.30 -9.68
C ARG A 22 -8.87 15.42 -10.85
N ARG A 23 -7.61 14.97 -10.85
CA ARG A 23 -7.12 13.95 -11.78
C ARG A 23 -7.00 12.63 -11.04
N VAL A 24 -7.63 11.58 -11.59
CA VAL A 24 -7.43 10.21 -11.13
C VAL A 24 -5.97 9.87 -11.38
N LYS A 25 -5.21 9.59 -10.31
CA LYS A 25 -3.78 9.28 -10.32
C LYS A 25 -3.53 7.78 -10.22
N CYS A 26 -4.27 7.09 -9.36
CA CYS A 26 -4.26 5.64 -9.23
C CYS A 26 -5.71 5.17 -9.13
N ASP A 27 -6.02 4.01 -9.71
CA ASP A 27 -7.30 3.36 -9.42
C ASP A 27 -7.32 2.88 -7.96
N HIS A 28 -8.48 2.91 -7.32
CA HIS A 28 -8.62 2.40 -5.96
C HIS A 28 -8.76 0.88 -5.99
N TYR A 29 -7.63 0.19 -6.18
CA TYR A 29 -7.58 -1.25 -6.46
C TYR A 29 -7.77 -2.14 -5.21
N TRP A 30 -8.15 -1.59 -4.06
CA TRP A 30 -8.39 -2.31 -2.81
C TRP A 30 -9.80 -2.02 -2.25
N PRO A 31 -10.31 -2.83 -1.31
CA PRO A 31 -11.64 -2.62 -0.72
C PRO A 31 -11.79 -1.27 -0.01
N PHE A 32 -13.00 -0.68 -0.07
CA PHE A 32 -13.35 0.52 0.70
C PHE A 32 -13.80 0.22 2.13
N THR A 33 -14.18 -1.03 2.40
CA THR A 33 -14.70 -1.50 3.68
C THR A 33 -14.03 -2.82 4.04
N GLU A 34 -14.35 -3.35 5.22
CA GLU A 34 -13.89 -4.68 5.66
C GLU A 34 -14.52 -5.84 4.86
N GLU A 35 -15.56 -5.57 4.05
CA GLU A 35 -16.19 -6.60 3.23
C GLU A 35 -15.21 -7.14 2.17
N PRO A 36 -15.02 -8.48 2.07
CA PRO A 36 -14.15 -9.06 1.05
C PRO A 36 -14.65 -8.76 -0.37
N ILE A 37 -13.76 -8.28 -1.24
CA ILE A 37 -14.07 -7.96 -2.64
C ILE A 37 -13.29 -8.88 -3.59
N ALA A 38 -13.97 -9.41 -4.60
CA ALA A 38 -13.36 -10.21 -5.66
C ALA A 38 -12.75 -9.33 -6.77
N TYR A 39 -11.46 -9.52 -7.05
CA TYR A 39 -10.71 -8.92 -8.15
C TYR A 39 -10.34 -10.01 -9.16
N GLY A 40 -11.32 -10.42 -9.98
CA GLY A 40 -11.23 -11.63 -10.79
C GLY A 40 -11.25 -12.86 -9.89
N ASP A 41 -10.23 -13.70 -9.98
CA ASP A 41 -10.14 -14.95 -9.21
C ASP A 41 -9.59 -14.77 -7.78
N ILE A 42 -9.14 -13.56 -7.42
CA ILE A 42 -8.53 -13.27 -6.12
C ILE A 42 -9.49 -12.44 -5.28
N THR A 43 -9.83 -12.92 -4.09
CA THR A 43 -10.58 -12.15 -3.08
C THR A 43 -9.61 -11.39 -2.21
N VAL A 44 -9.88 -10.11 -1.95
CA VAL A 44 -9.09 -9.24 -1.07
C VAL A 44 -10.00 -8.74 0.05
N GLU A 45 -9.58 -8.97 1.28
CA GLU A 45 -10.26 -8.54 2.50
C GLU A 45 -9.36 -7.55 3.25
N MET A 46 -9.93 -6.43 3.69
CA MET A 46 -9.23 -5.47 4.54
C MET A 46 -9.43 -5.83 6.00
N ILE A 47 -8.37 -6.35 6.62
CA ILE A 47 -8.38 -6.82 8.01
C ILE A 47 -8.24 -5.65 8.98
N SER A 48 -7.43 -4.65 8.62
CA SER A 48 -7.30 -3.42 9.40
C SER A 48 -6.81 -2.27 8.54
N GLU A 49 -7.13 -1.06 8.98
CA GLU A 49 -6.66 0.21 8.41
C GLU A 49 -6.28 1.15 9.56
N GLU A 50 -5.08 1.72 9.47
CA GLU A 50 -4.56 2.72 10.39
C GLU A 50 -4.13 3.94 9.58
N GLU A 51 -4.83 5.06 9.77
CA GLU A 51 -4.50 6.33 9.12
C GLU A 51 -3.66 7.22 10.05
N GLN A 52 -2.60 7.78 9.51
CA GLN A 52 -1.79 8.84 10.11
C GLN A 52 -1.82 10.07 9.20
N ASP A 53 -1.23 11.17 9.67
CA ASP A 53 -1.22 12.44 8.93
C ASP A 53 -0.59 12.29 7.53
N ASP A 54 0.53 11.58 7.43
CA ASP A 54 1.33 11.50 6.19
C ASP A 54 1.24 10.17 5.44
N TRP A 55 0.67 9.14 6.06
CA TRP A 55 0.47 7.83 5.43
C TRP A 55 -0.67 7.04 6.05
N ALA A 56 -1.14 6.03 5.31
CA ALA A 56 -2.03 4.99 5.81
C ALA A 56 -1.38 3.61 5.72
N CYS A 57 -1.66 2.77 6.71
CA CYS A 57 -1.24 1.38 6.77
C CYS A 57 -2.48 0.48 6.69
N ARG A 58 -2.50 -0.47 5.76
CA ARG A 58 -3.59 -1.44 5.63
C ARG A 58 -3.04 -2.85 5.70
N HIS A 59 -3.77 -3.72 6.38
CA HIS A 59 -3.50 -5.14 6.40
C HIS A 59 -4.54 -5.85 5.54
N PHE A 60 -4.09 -6.50 4.48
CA PHE A 60 -4.95 -7.26 3.58
C PHE A 60 -4.73 -8.75 3.76
N ARG A 61 -5.82 -9.50 3.70
CA ARG A 61 -5.81 -10.93 3.43
C ARG A 61 -6.26 -11.17 2.02
N ILE A 62 -5.42 -11.82 1.22
CA ILE A 62 -5.76 -12.21 -0.15
C ILE A 62 -5.93 -13.73 -0.25
N ASN A 63 -6.96 -14.16 -0.94
CA ASN A 63 -7.31 -15.56 -1.11
C ASN A 63 -7.47 -15.93 -2.59
N TYR A 64 -6.97 -17.10 -2.98
CA TYR A 64 -7.16 -17.71 -4.29
C TYR A 64 -7.29 -19.23 -4.11
N ALA A 65 -8.49 -19.77 -4.37
CA ALA A 65 -8.83 -21.15 -4.03
C ALA A 65 -8.46 -21.46 -2.56
N ASP A 66 -7.57 -22.42 -2.32
CA ASP A 66 -7.11 -22.81 -0.97
C ASP A 66 -5.85 -22.04 -0.52
N GLU A 67 -5.33 -21.12 -1.33
CA GLU A 67 -4.16 -20.31 -0.99
C GLU A 67 -4.58 -19.01 -0.30
N MET A 68 -4.01 -18.75 0.88
CA MET A 68 -4.15 -17.51 1.64
C MET A 68 -2.78 -16.82 1.75
N GLN A 69 -2.75 -15.50 1.60
CA GLN A 69 -1.56 -14.68 1.84
C GLN A 69 -1.94 -13.36 2.53
N ASP A 70 -1.22 -13.02 3.59
CA ASP A 70 -1.33 -11.71 4.25
C ASP A 70 -0.37 -10.70 3.57
N VAL A 71 -0.84 -9.46 3.36
CA VAL A 71 -0.13 -8.40 2.65
C VAL A 71 -0.29 -7.08 3.40
N MET A 72 0.83 -6.42 3.72
CA MET A 72 0.84 -5.05 4.23
C MET A 72 0.87 -4.05 3.08
N HIS A 73 0.00 -3.06 3.13
CA HIS A 73 -0.04 -1.95 2.18
C HIS A 73 0.27 -0.64 2.91
N PHE A 74 1.33 0.02 2.47
CA PHE A 74 1.79 1.30 3.00
C PHE A 74 1.57 2.38 1.95
N ASN A 75 0.74 3.36 2.28
CA ASN A 75 0.37 4.42 1.35
C ASN A 75 0.83 5.78 1.87
N TYR A 76 1.91 6.33 1.30
CA TYR A 76 2.35 7.67 1.63
C TYR A 76 1.50 8.71 0.88
N THR A 77 0.76 9.54 1.63
CA THR A 77 -0.24 10.47 1.10
C THR A 77 0.25 11.91 1.05
N ALA A 78 1.31 12.25 1.78
CA ALA A 78 1.82 13.63 1.89
C ALA A 78 2.91 13.98 0.86
N TRP A 79 2.96 13.28 -0.28
CA TRP A 79 4.01 13.54 -1.27
C TRP A 79 3.93 14.99 -1.81
N PRO A 80 5.04 15.76 -1.78
CA PRO A 80 5.03 17.14 -2.26
C PRO A 80 4.90 17.19 -3.78
N ASP A 81 3.91 17.93 -4.28
CA ASP A 81 3.60 18.05 -5.72
C ASP A 81 4.77 18.62 -6.55
N HIS A 82 5.41 19.69 -6.07
CA HIS A 82 6.42 20.45 -6.79
C HIS A 82 7.44 21.07 -5.83
N GLY A 83 8.68 21.19 -6.31
CA GLY A 83 9.76 21.87 -5.61
C GLY A 83 10.67 20.92 -4.81
N VAL A 84 11.55 21.53 -4.02
CA VAL A 84 12.43 20.80 -3.09
C VAL A 84 11.63 20.54 -1.81
N PRO A 85 11.60 19.29 -1.30
CA PRO A 85 10.93 18.99 -0.04
C PRO A 85 11.44 19.92 1.08
N THR A 86 10.52 20.41 1.92
CA THR A 86 10.91 21.09 3.16
C THR A 86 11.65 20.12 4.09
N ALA A 87 12.34 20.63 5.10
CA ALA A 87 13.00 19.77 6.10
C ALA A 87 12.01 18.77 6.73
N ASN A 88 10.80 19.23 7.07
CA ASN A 88 9.75 18.38 7.63
C ASN A 88 9.25 17.33 6.64
N ALA A 89 9.08 17.68 5.35
CA ALA A 89 8.67 16.72 4.33
C ALA A 89 9.75 15.65 4.10
N ALA A 90 11.03 16.05 4.10
CA ALA A 90 12.14 15.10 4.01
C ALA A 90 12.18 14.16 5.23
N GLU A 91 11.98 14.69 6.44
CA GLU A 91 11.92 13.89 7.66
C GLU A 91 10.76 12.89 7.65
N SER A 92 9.56 13.34 7.24
CA SER A 92 8.37 12.48 7.10
C SER A 92 8.61 11.31 6.13
N ILE A 93 9.20 11.57 4.96
CA ILE A 93 9.57 10.51 4.01
C ILE A 93 10.58 9.53 4.63
N LEU A 94 11.58 10.03 5.36
CA LEU A 94 12.58 9.17 6.02
C LEU A 94 11.95 8.31 7.12
N GLN A 95 11.00 8.84 7.90
CA GLN A 95 10.26 8.08 8.90
C GLN A 95 9.42 6.97 8.24
N PHE A 96 8.71 7.29 7.15
CA PHE A 96 7.96 6.33 6.36
C PHE A 96 8.86 5.20 5.82
N VAL A 97 9.99 5.55 5.19
CA VAL A 97 10.97 4.56 4.68
C VAL A 97 11.52 3.69 5.81
N HIS A 98 11.80 4.27 6.98
CA HIS A 98 12.28 3.52 8.13
C HIS A 98 11.25 2.48 8.59
N MET A 99 9.99 2.87 8.71
CA MET A 99 8.88 2.00 9.10
C MET A 99 8.68 0.85 8.09
N VAL A 100 8.64 1.16 6.78
CA VAL A 100 8.52 0.14 5.73
C VAL A 100 9.70 -0.85 5.78
N ARG A 101 10.92 -0.36 6.02
CA ARG A 101 12.11 -1.21 6.14
C ARG A 101 12.04 -2.13 7.36
N GLN A 102 11.52 -1.67 8.50
CA GLN A 102 11.31 -2.53 9.67
C GLN A 102 10.30 -3.65 9.42
N GLN A 103 9.29 -3.41 8.58
CA GLN A 103 8.38 -4.47 8.17
C GLN A 103 9.05 -5.43 7.17
N ALA A 104 9.83 -4.89 6.23
CA ALA A 104 10.52 -5.69 5.21
C ALA A 104 11.49 -6.72 5.79
N THR A 105 12.11 -6.46 6.94
CA THR A 105 12.99 -7.45 7.61
C THR A 105 12.23 -8.66 8.16
N LYS A 106 10.92 -8.54 8.37
CA LYS A 106 10.02 -9.61 8.85
C LYS A 106 9.30 -10.33 7.71
N SER A 107 9.25 -9.72 6.54
CA SER A 107 8.53 -10.23 5.36
C SER A 107 9.44 -11.01 4.42
N LYS A 108 8.83 -11.89 3.63
CA LYS A 108 9.47 -12.62 2.54
C LYS A 108 8.89 -12.15 1.20
N GLY A 109 9.61 -12.45 0.11
CA GLY A 109 9.22 -12.06 -1.24
C GLY A 109 9.62 -10.63 -1.60
N PRO A 110 9.36 -10.20 -2.84
CA PRO A 110 9.71 -8.87 -3.31
C PRO A 110 8.78 -7.82 -2.70
N MET A 111 9.31 -6.63 -2.44
CA MET A 111 8.51 -5.45 -2.14
C MET A 111 7.98 -4.86 -3.44
N ILE A 112 6.67 -4.69 -3.56
CA ILE A 112 6.05 -3.99 -4.68
C ILE A 112 6.01 -2.51 -4.33
N ILE A 113 6.58 -1.66 -5.18
CA ILE A 113 6.55 -0.21 -5.01
C ILE A 113 5.94 0.38 -6.27
N HIS A 114 4.94 1.26 -6.13
CA HIS A 114 4.35 1.96 -7.26
C HIS A 114 3.97 3.40 -6.91
N CYS A 115 3.86 4.18 -7.97
CA CYS A 115 3.36 5.56 -8.00
C CYS A 115 2.64 5.76 -9.34
N ARG A 116 2.40 7.01 -9.75
CA ARG A 116 1.94 7.36 -11.09
C ARG A 116 2.92 8.32 -11.77
#